data_AF-A0A9E0Y0J4-F1
#
_entry.id   AF-A0A9E0Y0J4-F1
#
_cell.length_a   1.000
_cell.length_b   1.000
_cell.length_c   1.000
_cell.angle_alpha   90.00
_cell.angle_beta   90.00
_cell.angle_gamma   90.00
#
_symmetry.space_group_name_H-M   'P 1'
#
loop_
_entity.id
_entity.type
_entity.pdbx_description
1 polymer ?
#
loop_
_entity_poly.entity_id
_entity_poly.type
_entity_poly.pdbx_seq_one_letter_code
_entity_poly.pdbx_strand_id
1 'polypeptide(L)'
;MKTNVIRKAGKLALATRIKLLAEKMLQDGSEIYKSLNIDFEPRFFAVFYLLKDYPSLSVTEIAHHIGISQPAVTQILNSMIKKNLVKMIKDKVDTRKKIITISKKGEAMLPQLLPLWKDFEEGVGEIFTRSNINILDVLDKIESAIDEKSIFERVTERVKNRLRQNVKIIKYSPEYKNYFKNLNLEWLNHFFEVEPVDRKILNNPESEVIDTGGMIFFASIDDEIVGTCAMIKTDDTFELSKMAVTESARSKQAGHVLCEAAINFAKDKKVKSIFLSTSPKLAAAVNLYTKFGFIPEEISEKNKKYKRDTFKMVLALES
;
A
#
# COMPACT_ATOMS: atom_id res chain seq x y z
N MET A 1 11.78 32.87 22.52
CA MET A 1 11.87 31.41 22.29
C MET A 1 11.89 31.17 20.78
N LYS A 2 12.98 30.57 20.24
CA LYS A 2 12.97 30.11 18.84
C LYS A 2 11.87 29.05 18.70
N THR A 3 10.88 29.31 17.83
CA THR A 3 9.76 28.41 17.60
C THR A 3 10.30 27.05 17.17
N ASN A 4 10.05 26.01 17.97
CA ASN A 4 10.48 24.65 17.64
C ASN A 4 9.71 24.20 16.39
N VAL A 5 10.41 24.13 15.25
CA VAL A 5 9.84 23.78 13.93
C VAL A 5 9.10 22.44 13.98
N ILE A 6 9.64 21.47 14.73
CA ILE A 6 9.05 20.14 14.92
C ILE A 6 7.72 20.22 15.68
N ARG A 7 7.59 21.12 16.67
CA ARG A 7 6.30 21.34 17.35
C ARG A 7 5.27 22.00 16.44
N LYS A 8 5.69 22.98 15.63
CA LYS A 8 4.80 23.68 14.69
C LYS A 8 4.27 22.74 13.58
N ALA A 9 5.07 21.77 13.15
CA ALA A 9 4.68 20.81 12.11
C ALA A 9 3.56 19.83 12.53
N GLY A 10 3.20 19.79 13.83
CA GLY A 10 2.07 19.00 14.32
C GLY A 10 2.18 17.52 13.95
N LYS A 11 1.11 16.96 13.37
CA LYS A 11 1.03 15.53 12.98
C LYS A 11 2.07 15.14 11.92
N LEU A 12 2.54 16.08 11.10
CA LEU A 12 3.55 15.81 10.06
C LEU A 12 4.90 15.41 10.66
N ALA A 13 5.22 15.88 11.87
CA ALA A 13 6.47 15.57 12.55
C ALA A 13 6.27 14.61 13.74
N LEU A 14 5.13 13.89 13.81
CA LEU A 14 4.83 12.99 14.91
C LEU A 14 5.91 11.90 15.08
N ALA A 15 6.31 11.24 13.99
CA ALA A 15 7.35 10.22 14.01
C ALA A 15 8.69 10.78 14.55
N THR A 16 9.07 11.98 14.11
CA THR A 16 10.27 12.68 14.61
C THR A 16 10.17 12.98 16.10
N ARG A 17 9.00 13.42 16.59
CA ARG A 17 8.79 13.71 18.01
C ARG A 17 8.89 12.45 18.87
N ILE A 18 8.30 11.34 18.43
CA ILE A 18 8.39 10.05 19.12
C ILE A 18 9.84 9.60 19.17
N LYS A 19 10.57 9.67 18.05
CA LYS A 19 11.99 9.33 17.97
C LYS A 19 12.84 10.14 18.97
N LEU A 20 12.70 11.46 18.97
CA LEU A 20 13.46 12.33 19.87
C LEU A 20 13.12 12.08 21.35
N LEU A 21 11.86 11.75 21.66
CA LEU A 21 11.46 11.36 23.00
C LEU A 21 12.13 10.05 23.42
N ALA A 22 12.10 9.03 22.55
CA ALA A 22 12.76 7.75 22.79
C ALA A 22 14.28 7.92 22.97
N GLU A 23 14.94 8.72 22.12
CA GLU A 23 16.37 9.02 22.23
C GLU A 23 16.71 9.68 23.57
N LYS A 24 15.88 10.63 24.03
CA LYS A 24 16.06 11.26 25.33
C LYS A 24 15.93 10.24 26.48
N MET A 25 14.92 9.38 26.46
CA MET A 25 14.74 8.34 27.49
C MET A 25 15.92 7.35 27.51
N LEU A 26 16.44 6.98 26.33
CA LEU A 26 17.63 6.13 26.22
C LEU A 26 18.89 6.84 26.73
N GLN A 27 19.00 8.16 26.54
CA GLN A 27 20.12 8.93 27.09
C GLN A 27 20.04 8.95 28.63
N ASP A 28 18.89 9.30 29.20
CA ASP A 28 18.69 9.34 30.65
C ASP A 28 18.98 7.98 31.28
N GLY A 29 18.52 6.89 30.64
CA GLY A 29 18.83 5.53 31.09
C GLY A 29 20.32 5.17 31.04
N SER A 30 21.04 5.67 30.03
CA SER A 30 22.50 5.46 29.94
C SER A 30 23.25 6.19 31.05
N GLU A 31 22.80 7.39 31.41
CA GLU A 31 23.37 8.19 32.51
C GLU A 31 23.14 7.52 33.87
N ILE A 32 21.96 6.93 34.09
CA ILE A 32 21.63 6.18 35.31
C ILE A 32 22.53 4.95 35.47
N TYR A 33 22.63 4.08 34.45
CA TYR A 33 23.52 2.91 34.52
C TYR A 33 24.96 3.31 34.80
N LYS A 34 25.43 4.40 34.16
CA LYS A 34 26.79 4.93 34.38
C LYS A 34 26.99 5.43 35.81
N SER A 35 26.03 6.15 36.39
CA SER A 35 26.14 6.66 37.77
C SER A 35 26.20 5.55 38.82
N LEU A 36 25.59 4.39 38.53
CA LEU A 36 25.58 3.22 39.40
C LEU A 36 26.72 2.24 39.07
N ASN A 37 27.60 2.60 38.13
CA ASN A 37 28.70 1.77 37.65
C ASN A 37 28.25 0.39 37.12
N ILE A 38 27.06 0.34 36.52
CA ILE A 38 26.48 -0.86 35.92
C ILE A 38 26.89 -0.92 34.44
N ASP A 39 27.60 -1.99 34.04
CA ASP A 39 28.04 -2.23 32.66
C ASP A 39 26.89 -2.74 31.76
N PHE A 40 25.83 -1.94 31.65
CA PHE A 40 24.62 -2.22 30.87
C PHE A 40 24.23 -1.00 30.03
N GLU A 41 23.58 -1.24 28.89
CA GLU A 41 23.13 -0.17 27.99
C GLU A 41 21.62 -0.30 27.76
N PRO A 42 20.84 0.80 27.69
CA PRO A 42 19.39 0.75 27.52
C PRO A 42 18.93 -0.04 26.29
N ARG A 43 19.68 0.00 25.18
CA ARG A 43 19.40 -0.79 23.97
C ARG A 43 19.47 -2.31 24.18
N PHE A 44 20.09 -2.78 25.26
CA PHE A 44 20.12 -4.20 25.60
C PHE A 44 18.84 -4.66 26.29
N PHE A 45 18.05 -3.74 26.84
CA PHE A 45 16.87 -4.03 27.65
C PHE A 45 15.94 -5.02 26.97
N ALA A 46 15.44 -4.71 25.77
CA ALA A 46 14.45 -5.55 25.09
C ALA A 46 14.93 -6.99 24.87
N VAL A 47 16.18 -7.17 24.42
CA VAL A 47 16.77 -8.51 24.20
C VAL A 47 17.04 -9.22 25.52
N PHE A 48 17.61 -8.54 26.50
CA PHE A 48 17.97 -9.15 27.78
C PHE A 48 16.73 -9.49 28.63
N TYR A 49 15.72 -8.62 28.62
CA TYR A 49 14.42 -8.81 29.26
C TYR A 49 13.68 -9.99 28.62
N LEU A 50 13.65 -10.08 27.29
CA LEU A 50 13.07 -11.24 26.60
C LEU A 50 13.79 -12.54 26.99
N LEU A 51 15.13 -12.55 26.97
CA LEU A 51 15.91 -13.75 27.30
C LEU A 51 15.83 -14.16 28.76
N LYS A 52 15.43 -13.25 29.67
CA LYS A 52 15.16 -13.58 31.07
C LYS A 52 13.98 -14.56 31.18
N ASP A 53 12.93 -14.35 30.39
CA ASP A 53 11.70 -15.15 30.43
C ASP A 53 11.72 -16.30 29.40
N TYR A 54 12.46 -16.12 28.30
CA TYR A 54 12.65 -17.10 27.24
C TYR A 54 14.16 -17.41 27.09
N PRO A 55 14.72 -18.33 27.89
CA PRO A 55 16.17 -18.48 28.06
C PRO A 55 16.92 -19.05 26.86
N SER A 56 16.23 -19.42 25.78
CA SER A 56 16.80 -20.09 24.62
C SER A 56 16.05 -19.68 23.36
N LEU A 57 16.54 -18.65 22.67
CA LEU A 57 15.95 -18.14 21.42
C LEU A 57 17.01 -17.98 20.32
N SER A 58 16.60 -18.21 19.09
CA SER A 58 17.37 -17.84 17.89
C SER A 58 17.25 -16.34 17.59
N VAL A 59 18.15 -15.83 16.76
CA VAL A 59 18.12 -14.41 16.31
C VAL A 59 16.79 -14.06 15.62
N THR A 60 16.23 -15.00 14.85
CA THR A 60 14.95 -14.82 14.15
C THR A 60 13.79 -14.71 15.13
N GLU A 61 13.76 -15.56 16.15
CA GLU A 61 12.72 -15.52 17.19
C GLU A 61 12.82 -14.22 18.01
N ILE A 62 14.03 -13.81 18.39
CA ILE A 62 14.23 -12.52 19.08
C ILE A 62 13.73 -11.34 18.23
N ALA A 63 14.05 -11.33 16.93
CA ALA A 63 13.59 -10.29 16.00
C ALA A 63 12.05 -10.26 15.90
N HIS A 64 11.42 -11.43 15.83
CA HIS A 64 9.97 -11.56 15.78
C HIS A 64 9.30 -11.08 17.07
N HIS A 65 9.78 -11.53 18.24
CA HIS A 65 9.21 -11.15 19.54
C HIS A 65 9.35 -9.65 19.86
N ILE A 66 10.46 -9.01 19.46
CA ILE A 66 10.71 -7.59 19.74
C ILE A 66 10.08 -6.69 18.67
N GLY A 67 9.79 -7.21 17.48
CA GLY A 67 9.25 -6.40 16.37
C GLY A 67 10.30 -5.51 15.70
N ILE A 68 11.58 -5.92 15.69
CA ILE A 68 12.68 -5.21 15.02
C ILE A 68 13.40 -6.11 14.01
N SER A 69 14.19 -5.51 13.12
CA SER A 69 14.86 -6.27 12.06
C SER A 69 15.96 -7.21 12.59
N GLN A 70 16.19 -8.35 11.92
CA GLN A 70 17.27 -9.28 12.28
C GLN A 70 18.67 -8.62 12.32
N PRO A 71 19.03 -7.70 11.39
CA PRO A 71 20.30 -6.97 11.50
C PRO A 71 20.41 -6.11 12.76
N ALA A 72 19.31 -5.46 13.18
CA ALA A 72 19.30 -4.66 14.42
C ALA A 72 19.50 -5.54 15.66
N VAL A 73 18.82 -6.69 15.73
CA VAL A 73 19.04 -7.69 16.79
C VAL A 73 20.50 -8.16 16.80
N THR A 74 21.06 -8.48 15.63
CA THR A 74 22.45 -8.96 15.51
C THR A 74 23.45 -7.93 16.03
N GLN A 75 23.23 -6.64 15.74
CA GLN A 75 24.08 -5.57 16.25
C GLN A 75 24.02 -5.45 17.78
N ILE A 76 22.83 -5.58 18.37
CA ILE A 76 22.63 -5.58 19.82
C ILE A 76 23.34 -6.78 20.45
N LEU A 77 23.11 -7.99 19.91
CA LEU A 77 23.72 -9.23 20.38
C LEU A 77 25.23 -9.20 20.33
N ASN A 78 25.84 -8.72 19.24
CA ASN A 78 27.29 -8.60 19.14
C ASN A 78 27.88 -7.70 20.25
N SER A 79 27.17 -6.63 20.61
CA SER A 79 27.56 -5.73 21.70
C SER A 79 27.44 -6.42 23.07
N MET A 80 26.36 -7.16 23.29
CA MET A 80 26.12 -7.91 24.54
C MET A 80 27.10 -9.08 24.70
N ILE A 81 27.45 -9.78 23.63
CA ILE A 81 28.46 -10.86 23.62
C ILE A 81 29.84 -10.29 23.96
N LYS A 82 30.22 -9.14 23.39
CA LYS A 82 31.49 -8.46 23.71
C LYS A 82 31.60 -8.10 25.20
N LYS A 83 30.48 -7.73 25.84
CA LYS A 83 30.40 -7.47 27.28
C LYS A 83 30.23 -8.73 28.13
N ASN A 84 30.19 -9.91 27.50
CA ASN A 84 29.92 -11.20 28.13
C ASN A 84 28.61 -11.21 28.92
N LEU A 85 27.56 -10.55 28.42
CA LEU A 85 26.23 -10.54 29.03
C LEU A 85 25.38 -11.71 28.53
N VAL A 86 25.52 -12.04 27.25
CA VAL A 86 24.87 -13.19 26.60
C VAL A 86 25.92 -14.05 25.92
N LYS A 87 25.55 -15.30 25.65
CA LYS A 87 26.39 -16.26 24.93
C LYS A 87 25.61 -16.94 23.81
N MET A 88 26.34 -17.35 22.80
CA MET A 88 25.80 -18.13 21.69
C MET A 88 26.14 -19.60 21.89
N ILE A 89 25.13 -20.46 21.84
CA ILE A 89 25.24 -21.91 21.96
C ILE A 89 24.76 -22.55 20.64
N LYS A 90 25.36 -23.67 20.26
CA LYS A 90 24.83 -24.52 19.18
C LYS A 90 23.54 -25.17 19.67
N ASP A 91 22.49 -25.13 18.86
CA ASP A 91 21.26 -25.84 19.16
C ASP A 91 21.52 -27.35 19.30
N LYS A 92 20.81 -28.01 20.24
CA LYS A 92 20.99 -29.43 20.53
C LYS A 92 20.38 -30.35 19.46
N VAL A 93 19.47 -29.83 18.63
CA VAL A 93 18.70 -30.56 17.62
C VAL A 93 19.15 -30.19 16.20
N ASP A 94 19.37 -28.91 15.91
CA ASP A 94 19.94 -28.45 14.62
C ASP A 94 21.22 -27.63 14.84
N THR A 95 22.38 -28.27 14.72
CA THR A 95 23.70 -27.63 14.94
C THR A 95 23.99 -26.40 14.06
N ARG A 96 23.16 -26.12 13.04
CA ARG A 96 23.21 -24.90 12.21
C ARG A 96 22.47 -23.72 12.84
N LYS A 97 21.54 -23.96 13.76
CA LYS A 97 20.84 -22.93 14.52
C LYS A 97 21.71 -22.43 15.67
N LYS A 98 21.88 -21.11 15.71
CA LYS A 98 22.58 -20.38 16.77
C LYS A 98 21.55 -19.90 17.78
N ILE A 99 21.64 -20.42 19.00
CA ILE A 99 20.77 -20.06 20.12
C ILE A 99 21.49 -19.06 21.01
N ILE A 100 20.78 -18.03 21.42
CA ILE A 100 21.24 -17.02 22.36
C ILE A 100 20.63 -17.31 23.72
N THR A 101 21.46 -17.17 24.76
CA THR A 101 21.03 -17.26 26.15
C THR A 101 21.83 -16.28 27.01
N ILE A 102 21.30 -15.95 28.19
CA ILE A 102 22.02 -15.15 29.18
C ILE A 102 23.26 -15.93 29.65
N SER A 103 24.37 -15.24 29.81
CA SER A 103 25.61 -15.82 30.35
C SER A 103 25.58 -15.85 31.89
N LYS A 104 26.52 -16.55 32.53
CA LYS A 104 26.66 -16.50 34.00
C LYS A 104 26.88 -15.07 34.53
N LYS A 105 27.65 -14.23 33.82
CA LYS A 105 27.85 -12.82 34.19
C LYS A 105 26.53 -12.05 34.05
N GLY A 106 25.77 -12.30 32.98
CA GLY A 106 24.45 -11.68 32.80
C GLY A 106 23.47 -12.08 33.90
N GLU A 107 23.39 -13.36 34.25
CA GLU A 107 22.55 -13.85 35.35
C GLU A 107 22.92 -13.18 36.69
N ALA A 108 24.22 -13.04 36.97
CA ALA A 108 24.72 -12.35 38.16
C ALA A 108 24.39 -10.84 38.20
N MET A 109 24.04 -10.22 37.07
CA MET A 109 23.60 -8.82 37.01
C MET A 109 22.11 -8.64 37.27
N LEU A 110 21.28 -9.68 37.11
CA LEU A 110 19.83 -9.59 37.31
C LEU A 110 19.43 -9.03 38.69
N PRO A 111 20.05 -9.43 39.82
CA PRO A 111 19.71 -8.87 41.13
C PRO A 111 19.92 -7.35 41.24
N GLN A 112 20.79 -6.76 40.42
CA GLN A 112 21.01 -5.32 40.37
C GLN A 112 20.07 -4.64 39.36
N LEU A 113 19.80 -5.29 38.23
CA LEU A 113 18.97 -4.73 37.16
C LEU A 113 17.49 -4.71 37.50
N LEU A 114 16.95 -5.76 38.13
CA LEU A 114 15.52 -5.87 38.43
C LEU A 114 14.97 -4.75 39.32
N PRO A 115 15.57 -4.42 40.50
CA PRO A 115 15.09 -3.30 41.30
C PRO A 115 15.25 -1.97 40.56
N LEU A 116 16.37 -1.78 39.84
CA LEU A 116 16.60 -0.58 39.06
C LEU A 116 15.56 -0.39 37.94
N TRP A 117 15.16 -1.46 37.25
CA TRP A 117 14.09 -1.39 36.24
C TRP A 117 12.74 -1.04 36.83
N LYS A 118 12.48 -1.45 38.07
CA LYS A 118 11.28 -1.00 38.79
C LYS A 118 11.35 0.50 39.10
N ASP A 119 12.51 1.00 39.53
CA ASP A 119 12.70 2.44 39.75
C ASP A 119 12.55 3.24 38.44
N PHE A 120 13.03 2.69 37.31
CA PHE A 120 12.79 3.24 35.97
C PHE A 120 11.31 3.27 35.62
N GLU A 121 10.57 2.19 35.87
CA GLU A 121 9.14 2.10 35.62
C GLU A 121 8.38 3.16 36.41
N GLU A 122 8.67 3.30 37.71
CA GLU A 122 8.07 4.32 38.58
C GLU A 122 8.41 5.73 38.08
N GLY A 123 9.68 6.03 37.80
CA GLY A 123 10.12 7.34 37.30
C GLY A 123 9.55 7.71 35.92
N VAL A 124 9.39 6.73 35.02
CA VAL A 124 8.69 6.94 33.74
C VAL A 124 7.20 7.19 33.98
N GLY A 125 6.59 6.44 34.91
CA GLY A 125 5.20 6.62 35.31
C GLY A 125 4.88 8.06 35.74
N GLU A 126 5.75 8.67 36.55
CA GLU A 126 5.59 10.05 37.04
C GLU A 126 5.47 11.10 35.91
N ILE A 127 6.11 10.87 34.76
CA ILE A 127 6.04 11.77 33.60
C ILE A 127 4.60 11.86 33.09
N PHE A 128 3.87 10.73 33.11
CA PHE A 128 2.53 10.61 32.54
C PHE A 128 1.42 10.80 33.57
N THR A 129 1.68 10.57 34.87
CA THR A 129 0.73 10.83 35.96
C THR A 129 0.25 12.29 35.98
N ARG A 130 1.16 13.25 35.72
CA ARG A 130 0.82 14.68 35.67
C ARG A 130 -0.16 15.05 34.57
N SER A 131 -0.27 14.22 33.54
CA SER A 131 -1.11 14.48 32.38
C SER A 131 -2.47 13.77 32.45
N ASN A 132 -2.70 12.93 33.47
CA ASN A 132 -3.87 12.05 33.58
C ASN A 132 -4.11 11.21 32.30
N ILE A 133 -3.02 10.77 31.66
CA ILE A 133 -3.04 9.98 30.43
C ILE A 133 -2.32 8.67 30.70
N ASN A 134 -3.00 7.55 30.47
CA ASN A 134 -2.33 6.26 30.35
C ASN A 134 -1.70 6.16 28.95
N ILE A 135 -0.39 6.39 28.88
CA ILE A 135 0.33 6.40 27.60
C ILE A 135 0.34 5.04 26.91
N LEU A 136 0.33 3.95 27.68
CA LEU A 136 0.33 2.59 27.12
C LEU A 136 -0.99 2.31 26.40
N ASP A 137 -2.13 2.63 27.02
CA ASP A 137 -3.45 2.51 26.36
C ASP A 137 -3.54 3.35 25.08
N VAL A 138 -2.84 4.48 25.02
CA VAL A 138 -2.78 5.33 23.82
C VAL A 138 -1.94 4.67 22.74
N LEU A 139 -0.81 4.08 23.09
CA LEU A 139 0.06 3.35 22.16
C LEU A 139 -0.69 2.14 21.57
N ASP A 140 -1.31 1.31 22.40
CA ASP A 140 -2.05 0.13 21.96
C ASP A 140 -3.15 0.48 20.93
N LYS A 141 -3.87 1.59 21.18
CA LYS A 141 -4.90 2.10 20.25
C LYS A 141 -4.31 2.61 18.95
N ILE A 142 -3.15 3.26 18.99
CA ILE A 142 -2.46 3.75 17.79
C ILE A 142 -1.96 2.57 16.95
N GLU A 143 -1.34 1.58 17.59
CA GLU A 143 -0.83 0.38 16.95
C GLU A 143 -1.97 -0.41 16.29
N SER A 144 -3.04 -0.68 17.03
CA SER A 144 -4.25 -1.33 16.50
C SER A 144 -4.84 -0.57 15.29
N ALA A 145 -4.88 0.76 15.35
CA ALA A 145 -5.41 1.57 14.24
C ALA A 145 -4.48 1.61 13.01
N ILE A 146 -3.18 1.40 13.20
CA ILE A 146 -2.20 1.28 12.12
C ILE A 146 -2.29 -0.10 11.47
N ASP A 147 -2.46 -1.16 12.27
CA ASP A 147 -2.61 -2.54 11.81
C ASP A 147 -3.93 -2.74 11.05
N GLU A 148 -5.01 -2.11 11.51
CA GLU A 148 -6.30 -2.12 10.81
C GLU A 148 -6.20 -1.42 9.45
N LYS A 149 -5.51 -0.27 9.40
CA LYS A 149 -5.30 0.48 8.16
C LYS A 149 -4.08 1.38 8.25
N SER A 150 -3.08 1.05 7.46
CA SER A 150 -1.78 1.71 7.47
C SER A 150 -1.88 3.19 7.06
N ILE A 151 -0.90 3.99 7.47
CA ILE A 151 -0.76 5.37 6.99
C ILE A 151 -0.62 5.39 5.46
N PHE A 152 0.07 4.40 4.89
CA PHE A 152 0.24 4.25 3.44
C PHE A 152 -1.11 4.14 2.73
N GLU A 153 -2.01 3.26 3.18
CA GLU A 153 -3.34 3.10 2.60
C GLU A 153 -4.17 4.36 2.76
N ARG A 154 -4.22 4.92 3.98
CA ARG A 154 -4.96 6.15 4.29
C ARG A 154 -4.54 7.32 3.41
N VAL A 155 -3.25 7.48 3.15
CA VAL A 155 -2.73 8.56 2.30
C VAL A 155 -2.95 8.24 0.82
N THR A 156 -2.69 7.00 0.39
CA THR A 156 -2.84 6.57 -1.00
C THR A 156 -4.29 6.75 -1.49
N GLU A 157 -5.29 6.42 -0.67
CA GLU A 157 -6.70 6.66 -0.99
C GLU A 157 -7.00 8.14 -1.18
N ARG A 158 -6.53 9.01 -0.27
CA ARG A 158 -6.71 10.46 -0.39
C ARG A 158 -6.06 11.02 -1.65
N VAL A 159 -4.86 10.53 -1.99
CA VAL A 159 -4.16 10.90 -3.22
C VAL A 159 -4.97 10.47 -4.44
N LYS A 160 -5.44 9.22 -4.49
CA LYS A 160 -6.28 8.72 -5.59
C LYS A 160 -7.56 9.53 -5.73
N ASN A 161 -8.25 9.84 -4.64
CA ASN A 161 -9.48 10.65 -4.67
C ASN A 161 -9.22 12.06 -5.21
N ARG A 162 -8.14 12.72 -4.79
CA ARG A 162 -7.74 14.01 -5.33
C ARG A 162 -7.42 13.93 -6.82
N LEU A 163 -6.70 12.89 -7.27
CA LEU A 163 -6.41 12.68 -8.68
C LEU A 163 -7.68 12.46 -9.51
N ARG A 164 -8.65 11.70 -9.01
CA ARG A 164 -9.96 11.49 -9.67
C ARG A 164 -10.72 12.80 -9.85
N GLN A 165 -10.73 13.67 -8.83
CA GLN A 165 -11.40 14.98 -8.90
C GLN A 165 -10.79 15.90 -9.97
N ASN A 166 -9.52 15.69 -10.33
CA ASN A 166 -8.87 16.46 -11.39
C ASN A 166 -9.16 15.92 -12.80
N VAL A 167 -9.86 14.78 -12.93
CA VAL A 167 -10.25 14.23 -14.24
C VAL A 167 -11.66 14.71 -14.58
N LYS A 168 -11.79 15.45 -15.67
CA LYS A 168 -13.08 15.84 -16.25
C LYS A 168 -13.49 14.80 -17.30
N ILE A 169 -14.76 14.40 -17.29
CA ILE A 169 -15.33 13.55 -18.35
C ILE A 169 -16.01 14.42 -19.39
N ILE A 170 -15.63 14.21 -20.65
CA ILE A 170 -16.22 14.86 -21.83
C ILE A 170 -16.91 13.76 -22.63
N LYS A 171 -18.16 14.00 -23.05
CA LYS A 171 -18.91 13.12 -23.96
C LYS A 171 -18.53 13.43 -25.40
N TYR A 172 -18.68 12.44 -26.28
CA TYR A 172 -18.37 12.60 -27.69
C TYR A 172 -19.10 13.77 -28.34
N SER A 173 -18.35 14.49 -29.18
CA SER A 173 -18.84 15.37 -30.24
C SER A 173 -17.90 15.21 -31.45
N PRO A 174 -18.34 15.57 -32.68
CA PRO A 174 -17.54 15.37 -33.88
C PRO A 174 -16.15 16.00 -33.84
N GLU A 175 -15.94 17.10 -33.09
CA GLU A 175 -14.61 17.71 -32.93
C GLU A 175 -13.59 16.81 -32.24
N TYR A 176 -14.04 15.83 -31.43
CA TYR A 176 -13.17 14.90 -30.71
C TYR A 176 -12.84 13.62 -31.47
N LYS A 177 -13.33 13.47 -32.71
CA LYS A 177 -13.10 12.29 -33.57
C LYS A 177 -11.62 11.91 -33.68
N ASN A 178 -10.77 12.89 -33.94
CA ASN A 178 -9.33 12.66 -34.10
C ASN A 178 -8.65 12.25 -32.79
N TYR A 179 -9.09 12.77 -31.64
CA TYR A 179 -8.58 12.33 -30.34
C TYR A 179 -8.92 10.86 -30.08
N PHE A 180 -10.15 10.43 -30.36
CA PHE A 180 -10.57 9.04 -30.20
C PHE A 180 -9.70 8.09 -31.01
N LYS A 181 -9.48 8.43 -32.29
CA LYS A 181 -8.65 7.66 -33.20
C LYS A 181 -7.20 7.62 -32.74
N ASN A 182 -6.59 8.77 -32.45
CA ASN A 182 -5.16 8.86 -32.13
C ASN A 182 -4.80 8.15 -30.83
N LEU A 183 -5.58 8.33 -29.76
CA LEU A 183 -5.36 7.66 -28.47
C LEU A 183 -5.40 6.14 -28.61
N ASN A 184 -6.38 5.63 -29.34
CA ASN A 184 -6.50 4.18 -29.56
C ASN A 184 -5.41 3.65 -30.49
N LEU A 185 -5.01 4.40 -31.52
CA LEU A 185 -3.91 3.98 -32.40
C LEU A 185 -2.57 3.96 -31.66
N GLU A 186 -2.27 4.96 -30.83
CA GLU A 186 -1.08 4.98 -29.97
C GLU A 186 -1.04 3.72 -29.09
N TRP A 187 -2.15 3.42 -28.41
CA TRP A 187 -2.26 2.25 -27.55
C TRP A 187 -2.14 0.94 -28.34
N LEU A 188 -2.83 0.83 -29.48
CA LEU A 188 -2.78 -0.36 -30.33
C LEU A 188 -1.34 -0.57 -30.79
N ASN A 189 -0.70 0.40 -31.44
CA ASN A 189 0.65 0.27 -31.96
C ASN A 189 1.69 -0.10 -30.90
N HIS A 190 1.46 0.25 -29.63
CA HIS A 190 2.36 -0.10 -28.54
C HIS A 190 2.21 -1.57 -28.09
N PHE A 191 0.99 -2.14 -28.11
CA PHE A 191 0.72 -3.47 -27.52
C PHE A 191 0.28 -4.55 -28.53
N PHE A 192 -0.23 -4.16 -29.70
CA PHE A 192 -0.92 -5.01 -30.66
C PHE A 192 -0.78 -4.51 -32.10
N GLU A 193 -1.23 -5.30 -33.06
CA GLU A 193 -1.44 -4.82 -34.43
C GLU A 193 -2.81 -4.15 -34.58
N VAL A 194 -2.91 -3.14 -35.45
CA VAL A 194 -4.18 -2.48 -35.75
C VAL A 194 -4.98 -3.33 -36.74
N GLU A 195 -6.02 -4.00 -36.24
CA GLU A 195 -6.86 -4.91 -37.03
C GLU A 195 -7.94 -4.15 -37.86
N PRO A 196 -8.50 -4.75 -38.93
CA PRO A 196 -9.53 -4.09 -39.75
C PRO A 196 -10.75 -3.61 -38.95
N VAL A 197 -11.20 -4.40 -37.97
CA VAL A 197 -12.30 -4.02 -37.07
C VAL A 197 -11.96 -2.79 -36.22
N ASP A 198 -10.69 -2.61 -35.84
CA ASP A 198 -10.26 -1.40 -35.14
C ASP A 198 -10.37 -0.19 -36.06
N ARG A 199 -9.87 -0.28 -37.29
CA ARG A 199 -9.92 0.82 -38.26
C ARG A 199 -11.34 1.24 -38.57
N LYS A 200 -12.26 0.29 -38.69
CA LYS A 200 -13.68 0.56 -38.94
C LYS A 200 -14.27 1.46 -37.87
N ILE A 201 -14.13 1.07 -36.60
CA ILE A 201 -14.67 1.81 -35.44
C ILE A 201 -13.95 3.17 -35.29
N LEU A 202 -12.62 3.19 -35.39
CA LEU A 202 -11.84 4.41 -35.16
C LEU A 202 -12.02 5.47 -36.26
N ASN A 203 -12.32 5.06 -37.49
CA ASN A 203 -12.57 5.99 -38.59
C ASN A 203 -14.03 6.47 -38.66
N ASN A 204 -14.98 5.68 -38.13
CA ASN A 204 -16.41 5.94 -38.22
C ASN A 204 -17.11 5.86 -36.84
N PRO A 205 -16.64 6.58 -35.81
CA PRO A 205 -17.21 6.49 -34.47
C PRO A 205 -18.69 6.89 -34.40
N GLU A 206 -19.14 7.80 -35.28
CA GLU A 206 -20.55 8.18 -35.38
C GLU A 206 -21.43 6.98 -35.71
N SER A 207 -21.23 6.37 -36.89
CA SER A 207 -22.06 5.27 -37.36
C SER A 207 -21.86 3.97 -36.58
N GLU A 208 -20.65 3.73 -36.04
CA GLU A 208 -20.32 2.48 -35.36
C GLU A 208 -20.65 2.51 -33.85
N VAL A 209 -20.70 3.69 -33.23
CA VAL A 209 -20.90 3.81 -31.77
C VAL A 209 -22.06 4.73 -31.41
N ILE A 210 -22.11 5.94 -31.94
CA ILE A 210 -23.09 6.95 -31.50
C ILE A 210 -24.49 6.65 -32.05
N ASP A 211 -24.60 6.46 -33.36
CA ASP A 211 -25.87 6.24 -34.06
C ASP A 211 -26.53 4.91 -33.67
N THR A 212 -25.73 3.95 -33.19
CA THR A 212 -26.23 2.68 -32.64
C THR A 212 -26.75 2.79 -31.21
N GLY A 213 -26.64 3.97 -30.58
CA GLY A 213 -27.10 4.24 -29.22
C GLY A 213 -26.04 4.04 -28.13
N GLY A 214 -24.78 3.85 -28.53
CA GLY A 214 -23.62 3.86 -27.66
C GLY A 214 -23.14 5.26 -27.28
N MET A 215 -21.96 5.34 -26.66
CA MET A 215 -21.34 6.60 -26.26
C MET A 215 -19.83 6.47 -26.20
N ILE A 216 -19.11 7.54 -26.57
CA ILE A 216 -17.66 7.64 -26.35
C ILE A 216 -17.43 8.70 -25.28
N PHE A 217 -16.54 8.39 -24.34
CA PHE A 217 -16.10 9.28 -23.27
C PHE A 217 -14.63 9.62 -23.45
N PHE A 218 -14.27 10.82 -23.02
CA PHE A 218 -12.89 11.28 -22.92
C PHE A 218 -12.59 11.71 -21.49
N ALA A 219 -11.38 11.43 -21.05
CA ALA A 219 -10.82 11.97 -19.82
C ALA A 219 -9.94 13.17 -20.17
N SER A 220 -10.21 14.29 -19.52
CA SER A 220 -9.38 15.48 -19.59
C SER A 220 -8.73 15.78 -18.24
N ILE A 221 -7.43 16.10 -18.25
CA ILE A 221 -6.66 16.56 -17.09
C ILE A 221 -5.98 17.86 -17.51
N ASP A 222 -6.10 18.91 -16.70
CA ASP A 222 -5.54 20.24 -17.00
C ASP A 222 -5.90 20.74 -18.41
N ASP A 223 -7.15 20.47 -18.81
CA ASP A 223 -7.75 20.79 -20.11
C ASP A 223 -7.13 20.08 -21.34
N GLU A 224 -6.26 19.09 -21.12
CA GLU A 224 -5.75 18.19 -22.16
C GLU A 224 -6.53 16.88 -22.18
N ILE A 225 -6.91 16.38 -23.36
CA ILE A 225 -7.53 15.05 -23.51
C ILE A 225 -6.45 13.98 -23.44
N VAL A 226 -6.52 13.15 -22.40
CA VAL A 226 -5.47 12.19 -22.06
C VAL A 226 -5.93 10.73 -22.17
N GLY A 227 -7.21 10.49 -22.38
CA GLY A 227 -7.73 9.13 -22.51
C GLY A 227 -9.15 9.09 -23.04
N THR A 228 -9.59 7.89 -23.42
CA THR A 228 -10.92 7.64 -23.98
C THR A 228 -11.40 6.22 -23.68
N CYS A 229 -12.71 6.01 -23.70
CA CYS A 229 -13.35 4.70 -23.79
C CYS A 229 -14.65 4.81 -24.60
N ALA A 230 -15.14 3.68 -25.11
CA ALA A 230 -16.39 3.59 -25.84
C ALA A 230 -17.31 2.54 -25.21
N MET A 231 -18.60 2.85 -25.09
CA MET A 231 -19.67 1.90 -24.83
C MET A 231 -20.36 1.61 -26.16
N ILE A 232 -20.08 0.45 -26.74
CA ILE A 232 -20.61 0.03 -28.03
C ILE A 232 -21.84 -0.84 -27.79
N LYS A 233 -22.99 -0.49 -28.38
CA LYS A 233 -24.22 -1.26 -28.21
C LYS A 233 -24.11 -2.62 -28.91
N THR A 234 -24.53 -3.69 -28.24
CA THR A 234 -24.55 -5.06 -28.75
C THR A 234 -25.81 -5.75 -28.24
N ASP A 235 -26.71 -6.16 -29.14
CA ASP A 235 -28.01 -6.75 -28.78
C ASP A 235 -28.69 -6.00 -27.62
N ASP A 236 -28.81 -6.65 -26.46
CA ASP A 236 -29.46 -6.13 -25.24
C ASP A 236 -28.48 -5.56 -24.18
N THR A 237 -27.21 -5.36 -24.55
CA THR A 237 -26.12 -4.94 -23.64
C THR A 237 -25.13 -3.99 -24.33
N PHE A 238 -24.02 -3.68 -23.66
CA PHE A 238 -22.93 -2.86 -24.17
C PHE A 238 -21.57 -3.53 -23.94
N GLU A 239 -20.69 -3.37 -24.92
CA GLU A 239 -19.25 -3.65 -24.82
C GLU A 239 -18.51 -2.37 -24.38
N LEU A 240 -17.84 -2.41 -23.23
CA LEU A 240 -16.81 -1.44 -22.88
C LEU A 240 -15.56 -1.73 -23.71
N SER A 241 -15.30 -0.88 -24.69
CA SER A 241 -14.25 -1.03 -25.69
C SER A 241 -13.40 0.23 -25.78
N LYS A 242 -12.33 0.17 -26.58
CA LYS A 242 -11.52 1.34 -26.95
C LYS A 242 -11.01 2.17 -25.76
N MET A 243 -10.72 1.48 -24.65
CA MET A 243 -10.14 2.06 -23.44
C MET A 243 -8.65 2.32 -23.67
N ALA A 244 -8.29 3.59 -23.85
CA ALA A 244 -6.91 4.04 -24.05
C ALA A 244 -6.62 5.24 -23.15
N VAL A 245 -5.45 5.25 -22.52
CA VAL A 245 -4.93 6.39 -21.74
C VAL A 245 -3.47 6.58 -22.13
N THR A 246 -3.11 7.81 -22.46
CA THR A 246 -1.73 8.22 -22.79
C THR A 246 -0.78 7.84 -21.67
N GLU A 247 0.47 7.57 -22.01
CA GLU A 247 1.48 7.18 -21.02
C GLU A 247 1.70 8.24 -19.94
N SER A 248 1.71 9.52 -20.33
CA SER A 248 1.87 10.67 -19.42
C SER A 248 0.73 10.84 -18.40
N ALA A 249 -0.42 10.18 -18.64
CA ALA A 249 -1.58 10.20 -17.75
C ALA A 249 -1.85 8.86 -17.05
N ARG A 250 -1.01 7.84 -17.26
CA ARG A 250 -1.07 6.60 -16.47
C ARG A 250 -0.88 6.91 -14.99
N SER A 251 -1.50 6.09 -14.14
CA SER A 251 -1.52 6.28 -12.68
C SER A 251 -2.21 7.57 -12.17
N LYS A 252 -2.65 8.48 -13.04
CA LYS A 252 -3.45 9.69 -12.68
C LYS A 252 -4.95 9.43 -12.56
N GLN A 253 -5.37 8.17 -12.45
CA GLN A 253 -6.76 7.74 -12.29
C GLN A 253 -7.70 7.98 -13.50
N ALA A 254 -7.22 8.48 -14.65
CA ALA A 254 -8.05 8.70 -15.84
C ALA A 254 -8.85 7.45 -16.28
N GLY A 255 -8.20 6.29 -16.37
CA GLY A 255 -8.88 5.03 -16.72
C GLY A 255 -9.96 4.61 -15.72
N HIS A 256 -9.78 4.93 -14.43
CA HIS A 256 -10.79 4.66 -13.41
C HIS A 256 -12.03 5.53 -13.63
N VAL A 257 -11.85 6.83 -13.83
CA VAL A 257 -12.97 7.76 -14.07
C VAL A 257 -13.67 7.47 -15.40
N LEU A 258 -12.95 7.06 -16.45
CA LEU A 258 -13.53 6.59 -17.71
C LEU A 258 -14.40 5.33 -17.53
N CYS A 259 -13.89 4.34 -16.78
CA CYS A 259 -14.61 3.10 -16.51
C CYS A 259 -15.88 3.38 -15.70
N GLU A 260 -15.79 4.24 -14.69
CA GLU A 260 -16.94 4.68 -13.88
C GLU A 260 -17.99 5.39 -14.76
N ALA A 261 -17.59 6.32 -15.62
CA ALA A 261 -18.50 7.01 -16.55
C ALA A 261 -19.21 6.04 -17.50
N ALA A 262 -18.49 5.05 -18.01
CA ALA A 262 -19.03 4.02 -18.89
C ALA A 262 -20.05 3.10 -18.18
N ILE A 263 -19.75 2.69 -16.94
CA ILE A 263 -20.68 1.90 -16.11
C ILE A 263 -21.94 2.69 -15.79
N ASN A 264 -21.80 3.97 -15.40
CA ASN A 264 -22.94 4.83 -15.10
C ASN A 264 -23.83 5.01 -16.33
N PHE A 265 -23.24 5.20 -17.50
CA PHE A 265 -23.99 5.24 -18.76
C PHE A 265 -24.79 3.96 -19.00
N ALA A 266 -24.21 2.77 -18.77
CA ALA A 266 -24.93 1.51 -18.93
C ALA A 266 -26.07 1.35 -17.92
N LYS A 267 -25.86 1.76 -16.67
CA LYS A 267 -26.92 1.81 -15.65
C LYS A 267 -28.07 2.72 -16.07
N ASP A 268 -27.77 3.90 -16.60
CA ASP A 268 -28.78 4.83 -17.13
C ASP A 268 -29.57 4.23 -18.30
N LYS A 269 -28.94 3.35 -19.10
CA LYS A 269 -29.59 2.58 -20.16
C LYS A 269 -30.36 1.36 -19.65
N LYS A 270 -30.34 1.09 -18.34
CA LYS A 270 -31.07 0.00 -17.67
C LYS A 270 -30.77 -1.39 -18.24
N VAL A 271 -29.53 -1.62 -18.70
CA VAL A 271 -29.08 -2.96 -19.09
C VAL A 271 -28.70 -3.77 -17.85
N LYS A 272 -28.89 -5.09 -17.91
CA LYS A 272 -28.62 -6.00 -16.78
C LYS A 272 -27.14 -6.33 -16.59
N SER A 273 -26.34 -6.11 -17.61
CA SER A 273 -24.90 -6.37 -17.60
C SER A 273 -24.21 -5.58 -18.69
N ILE A 274 -22.88 -5.50 -18.59
CA ILE A 274 -21.98 -5.07 -19.64
C ILE A 274 -20.79 -6.03 -19.70
N PHE A 275 -20.07 -6.02 -20.81
CA PHE A 275 -18.87 -6.83 -20.95
C PHE A 275 -17.73 -6.07 -21.59
N LEU A 276 -16.54 -6.65 -21.57
CA LEU A 276 -15.37 -6.18 -22.29
C LEU A 276 -14.54 -7.36 -22.78
N SER A 277 -13.73 -7.12 -23.80
CA SER A 277 -12.65 -8.03 -24.22
C SER A 277 -11.31 -7.42 -23.84
N THR A 278 -10.49 -8.17 -23.11
CA THR A 278 -9.15 -7.73 -22.68
C THR A 278 -8.12 -8.83 -22.91
N SER A 279 -6.84 -8.51 -22.78
CA SER A 279 -5.73 -9.44 -22.99
C SER A 279 -5.00 -9.72 -21.66
N PRO A 280 -4.53 -10.96 -21.41
CA PRO A 280 -3.71 -11.27 -20.23
C PRO A 280 -2.43 -10.43 -20.15
N LYS A 281 -1.93 -9.92 -21.29
CA LYS A 281 -0.77 -9.01 -21.37
C LYS A 281 -1.00 -7.66 -20.68
N LEU A 282 -2.26 -7.29 -20.42
CA LEU A 282 -2.65 -5.97 -19.93
C LEU A 282 -2.99 -5.99 -18.43
N ALA A 283 -2.04 -6.42 -17.59
CA ALA A 283 -2.26 -6.61 -16.15
C ALA A 283 -2.87 -5.37 -15.46
N ALA A 284 -2.45 -4.15 -15.84
CA ALA A 284 -3.01 -2.92 -15.29
C ALA A 284 -4.51 -2.72 -15.63
N ALA A 285 -4.94 -3.07 -16.85
CA ALA A 285 -6.33 -2.98 -17.28
C ALA A 285 -7.17 -4.08 -16.61
N VAL A 286 -6.66 -5.32 -16.56
CA VAL A 286 -7.32 -6.42 -15.85
C VAL A 286 -7.56 -6.06 -14.38
N ASN A 287 -6.53 -5.56 -13.69
CA ASN A 287 -6.65 -5.09 -12.30
C ASN A 287 -7.62 -3.92 -12.13
N LEU A 288 -7.76 -3.06 -13.13
CA LEU A 288 -8.75 -1.98 -13.13
C LEU A 288 -10.17 -2.57 -13.17
N TYR A 289 -10.45 -3.44 -14.14
CA TYR A 289 -11.78 -4.01 -14.33
C TYR A 289 -12.20 -4.91 -13.16
N THR A 290 -11.29 -5.73 -12.62
CA THR A 290 -11.57 -6.54 -11.42
C THR A 290 -11.98 -5.67 -10.23
N LYS A 291 -11.39 -4.49 -10.04
CA LYS A 291 -11.79 -3.56 -8.97
C LYS A 291 -13.19 -2.98 -9.14
N PHE A 292 -13.71 -2.93 -10.37
CA PHE A 292 -15.08 -2.56 -10.66
C PHE A 292 -16.06 -3.75 -10.58
N GLY A 293 -15.58 -4.95 -10.26
CA GLY A 293 -16.40 -6.16 -10.13
C GLY A 293 -16.57 -6.96 -11.42
N PHE A 294 -15.82 -6.65 -12.49
CA PHE A 294 -15.83 -7.49 -13.68
C PHE A 294 -15.21 -8.86 -13.35
N ILE A 295 -15.89 -9.92 -13.75
CA ILE A 295 -15.45 -11.31 -13.59
C ILE A 295 -15.05 -11.92 -14.95
N PRO A 296 -13.97 -12.72 -15.03
CA PRO A 296 -13.60 -13.41 -16.27
C PRO A 296 -14.66 -14.42 -16.72
N GLU A 297 -14.88 -14.52 -18.03
CA GLU A 297 -15.73 -15.51 -18.69
C GLU A 297 -14.99 -16.03 -19.94
N GLU A 298 -15.11 -17.33 -20.23
CA GLU A 298 -14.53 -17.90 -21.45
C GLU A 298 -15.26 -17.40 -22.70
N ILE A 299 -14.50 -17.08 -23.74
CA ILE A 299 -15.05 -16.73 -25.05
C ILE A 299 -15.23 -18.00 -25.86
N SER A 300 -16.45 -18.30 -26.31
CA SER A 300 -16.66 -19.37 -27.30
C SER A 300 -15.94 -19.02 -28.61
N GLU A 301 -15.32 -19.99 -29.27
CA GLU A 301 -14.55 -19.75 -30.51
C GLU A 301 -15.36 -19.05 -31.62
N LYS A 302 -16.68 -19.26 -31.64
CA LYS A 302 -17.62 -18.61 -32.58
C LYS A 302 -17.79 -17.10 -32.35
N ASN A 303 -17.40 -16.58 -31.18
CA ASN A 303 -17.59 -15.19 -30.77
C ASN A 303 -16.28 -14.39 -30.69
N LYS A 304 -15.17 -14.90 -31.26
CA LYS A 304 -13.90 -14.17 -31.30
C LYS A 304 -13.96 -13.00 -32.29
N LYS A 305 -14.05 -11.79 -31.74
CA LYS A 305 -14.04 -10.51 -32.48
C LYS A 305 -12.65 -10.10 -32.99
N TYR A 306 -11.60 -10.52 -32.29
CA TYR A 306 -10.21 -10.14 -32.58
C TYR A 306 -9.34 -11.38 -32.83
N LYS A 307 -8.33 -11.23 -33.69
CA LYS A 307 -7.30 -12.28 -33.87
C LYS A 307 -6.35 -12.36 -32.68
N ARG A 308 -6.12 -11.23 -31.99
CA ARG A 308 -5.24 -11.17 -30.82
C ARG A 308 -5.81 -11.96 -29.65
N ASP A 309 -4.91 -12.46 -28.80
CA ASP A 309 -5.29 -13.22 -27.61
C ASP A 309 -6.06 -12.36 -26.60
N THR A 310 -7.32 -12.70 -26.41
CA THR A 310 -8.27 -11.99 -25.56
C THR A 310 -9.20 -12.95 -24.82
N PHE A 311 -9.65 -12.53 -23.65
CA PHE A 311 -10.72 -13.15 -22.89
C PHE A 311 -11.78 -12.11 -22.54
N LYS A 312 -12.98 -12.57 -22.20
CA LYS A 312 -14.11 -11.71 -21.87
C LYS A 312 -14.15 -11.49 -20.36
N MET A 313 -14.56 -10.29 -19.95
CA MET A 313 -14.98 -10.05 -18.58
C MET A 313 -16.37 -9.45 -18.58
N VAL A 314 -17.20 -9.83 -17.62
CA VAL A 314 -18.59 -9.37 -17.50
C VAL A 314 -18.80 -8.70 -16.16
N LEU A 315 -19.55 -7.61 -16.17
CA LEU A 315 -20.07 -6.96 -14.97
C LEU A 315 -21.59 -7.05 -15.00
N ALA A 316 -22.16 -7.73 -14.00
CA ALA A 316 -23.59 -7.65 -13.73
C ALA A 316 -23.91 -6.27 -13.13
N LEU A 317 -24.97 -5.64 -13.61
CA LEU A 317 -25.47 -4.37 -13.07
C LEU A 317 -26.73 -4.69 -12.26
N GLU A 318 -26.69 -4.39 -10.96
CA GLU A 318 -27.87 -4.54 -10.09
C GLU A 318 -29.00 -3.62 -10.59
N SER A 319 -30.23 -4.14 -10.54
CA SER A 319 -31.46 -3.49 -11.02
C SER A 319 -31.92 -2.37 -10.09
#